data_AF-A0A9E3R4I5-F1
#
_entry.id   AF-A0A9E3R4I5-F1
#
_cell.length_a   1.000
_cell.length_b   1.000
_cell.length_c   1.000
_cell.angle_alpha   90.00
_cell.angle_beta   90.00
_cell.angle_gamma   90.00
#
_symmetry.space_group_name_H-M   'P 1'
#
loop_
_entity.id
_entity.type
_entity.pdbx_description
1 polymer ?
#
loop_
_entity_poly.entity_id
_entity_poly.type
_entity_poly.pdbx_seq_one_letter_code
_entity_poly.pdbx_strand_id
1 'polypeptide(L)'
;RRLLAPPRPGQSHWTRLRNLGFARGQAGVFHALLEFSRDTGAALPDWFSAALDRLARRLTRPMAGASPWLRRSFCNGASGQVLLWAAAARATGAPAHARLAARAAQLASDRTRAGPTDVCCGLGGRAYACLAMEQLEPGQGWNGAAVELATQAIERFESPWQHGLLRGWPGLVCLALDLTRPGPLGVPLVHA
;
A
#
# COMPACT_ATOMS: atom_id res chain seq x y z
N ARG A 1 27.55 5.85 -5.82
CA ARG A 1 26.65 4.80 -6.38
C ARG A 1 27.49 3.53 -6.59
N ARG A 2 27.40 2.52 -5.72
CA ARG A 2 27.98 1.19 -6.04
C ARG A 2 27.05 0.53 -7.06
N LEU A 3 27.56 0.27 -8.26
CA LEU A 3 26.83 -0.49 -9.28
C LEU A 3 26.51 -1.87 -8.70
N LEU A 4 25.23 -2.23 -8.68
CA LEU A 4 24.81 -3.58 -8.34
C LEU A 4 25.39 -4.52 -9.40
N ALA A 5 25.88 -5.69 -9.00
CA ALA A 5 26.28 -6.74 -9.93
C ALA A 5 25.17 -6.98 -10.98
N PRO A 6 25.49 -7.44 -12.20
CA PRO A 6 24.48 -7.71 -13.22
C PRO A 6 23.45 -8.74 -12.73
N PRO A 7 22.19 -8.64 -13.20
CA PRO A 7 21.15 -9.61 -12.88
C PRO A 7 21.60 -11.03 -13.25
N ARG A 8 21.34 -12.00 -12.37
CA ARG A 8 21.43 -13.43 -12.72
C ARG A 8 20.25 -13.77 -13.65
N PRO A 9 20.35 -14.81 -14.50
CA PRO A 9 19.20 -15.33 -15.21
C PRO A 9 18.01 -15.54 -14.25
N GLY A 10 16.85 -14.98 -14.57
CA GLY A 10 15.66 -14.99 -13.70
C GLY A 10 15.62 -13.91 -12.60
N GLN A 11 16.48 -12.89 -12.62
CA GLN A 11 16.41 -11.75 -11.71
C GLN A 11 16.31 -10.43 -12.48
N SER A 12 15.31 -9.59 -12.20
CA SER A 12 15.32 -8.20 -12.68
C SER A 12 16.06 -7.31 -11.67
N HIS A 13 16.63 -6.20 -12.13
CA HIS A 13 17.29 -5.23 -11.23
C HIS A 13 16.34 -4.70 -10.13
N TRP A 14 15.03 -4.70 -10.41
CA TRP A 14 13.99 -4.33 -9.45
C TRP A 14 13.90 -5.27 -8.24
N THR A 15 14.13 -6.58 -8.44
CA THR A 15 14.15 -7.57 -7.33
C THR A 15 15.31 -7.38 -6.35
N ARG A 16 16.27 -6.49 -6.67
CA ARG A 16 17.45 -6.18 -5.85
C ARG A 16 17.39 -4.82 -5.18
N LEU A 17 16.28 -4.08 -5.31
CA LEU A 17 16.12 -2.81 -4.60
C LEU A 17 16.26 -3.05 -3.10
N ARG A 18 17.10 -2.22 -2.45
CA ARG A 18 17.27 -2.27 -1.00
C ARG A 18 16.01 -1.78 -0.29
N ASN A 19 15.33 -0.80 -0.88
CA ASN A 19 14.07 -0.29 -0.36
C ASN A 19 12.94 -1.30 -0.61
N LEU A 20 12.20 -1.60 0.44
CA LEU A 20 11.06 -2.51 0.43
C LEU A 20 9.71 -1.80 0.31
N GLY A 21 9.68 -0.48 0.53
CA GLY A 21 8.47 0.33 0.54
C GLY A 21 7.73 0.37 -0.79
N PHE A 22 6.52 0.90 -0.76
CA PHE A 22 5.65 0.98 -1.93
C PHE A 22 6.13 2.04 -2.92
N ALA A 23 6.33 3.29 -2.46
CA ALA A 23 6.56 4.42 -3.37
C ALA A 23 7.90 4.36 -4.13
N ARG A 24 8.93 3.74 -3.54
CA ARG A 24 10.30 3.71 -4.11
C ARG A 24 11.01 2.37 -3.92
N GLY A 25 10.25 1.30 -3.72
CA GLY A 25 10.81 0.01 -3.35
C GLY A 25 10.14 -1.14 -4.06
N GLN A 26 10.48 -2.35 -3.61
CA GLN A 26 10.00 -3.57 -4.23
C GLN A 26 8.48 -3.66 -4.22
N ALA A 27 7.81 -3.29 -3.11
CA ALA A 27 6.37 -3.46 -3.01
C ALA A 27 5.59 -2.76 -4.14
N GLY A 28 5.96 -1.53 -4.49
CA GLY A 28 5.30 -0.81 -5.59
C GLY A 28 5.58 -1.42 -6.96
N VAL A 29 6.79 -1.96 -7.19
CA VAL A 29 7.10 -2.63 -8.46
C VAL A 29 6.29 -3.92 -8.62
N PHE A 30 6.20 -4.75 -7.57
CA PHE A 30 5.39 -5.96 -7.63
C PHE A 30 3.90 -5.64 -7.81
N HIS A 31 3.41 -4.63 -7.12
CA HIS A 31 2.05 -4.13 -7.31
C HIS A 31 1.82 -3.68 -8.76
N ALA A 32 2.70 -2.87 -9.32
CA ALA A 32 2.59 -2.41 -10.71
C ALA A 32 2.58 -3.55 -11.72
N LEU A 33 3.36 -4.62 -11.50
CA LEU A 33 3.36 -5.80 -12.37
C LEU A 33 2.04 -6.59 -12.28
N LEU A 34 1.45 -6.69 -11.08
CA LEU A 34 0.14 -7.33 -10.87
C LEU A 34 -0.96 -6.55 -11.59
N GLU A 35 -1.00 -5.24 -11.40
CA GLU A 35 -1.98 -4.37 -12.04
C GLU A 35 -1.81 -4.35 -13.57
N PHE A 36 -0.58 -4.28 -14.07
CA PHE A 36 -0.31 -4.37 -15.51
C PHE A 36 -0.77 -5.70 -16.09
N SER A 37 -0.49 -6.82 -15.41
CA SER A 37 -0.94 -8.15 -15.82
C SER A 37 -2.47 -8.24 -15.85
N ARG A 38 -3.15 -7.70 -14.82
CA ARG A 38 -4.62 -7.65 -14.76
C ARG A 38 -5.21 -6.85 -15.93
N ASP A 39 -4.67 -5.66 -16.19
CA ASP A 39 -5.25 -4.73 -17.15
C ASP A 39 -4.95 -5.10 -18.61
N THR A 40 -3.83 -5.79 -18.87
CA THR A 40 -3.42 -6.19 -20.22
C THR A 40 -3.69 -7.66 -20.54
N GLY A 41 -3.98 -8.49 -19.52
CA GLY A 41 -4.01 -9.94 -19.65
C GLY A 41 -2.64 -10.59 -19.88
N ALA A 42 -1.54 -9.81 -19.86
CA ALA A 42 -0.20 -10.35 -20.02
C ALA A 42 0.17 -11.27 -18.85
N ALA A 43 0.80 -12.41 -19.14
CA ALA A 43 1.26 -13.33 -18.11
C ALA A 43 2.33 -12.67 -17.22
N LEU A 44 2.27 -12.94 -15.92
CA LEU A 44 3.34 -12.56 -15.00
C LEU A 44 4.63 -13.32 -15.36
N PRO A 45 5.82 -12.70 -15.21
CA PRO A 45 7.07 -13.40 -15.48
C PRO A 45 7.26 -14.64 -14.60
N ASP A 46 7.87 -15.71 -15.11
CA ASP A 46 8.05 -16.97 -14.36
C ASP A 46 8.79 -16.81 -13.02
N TRP A 47 9.65 -15.79 -12.90
CA TRP A 47 10.37 -15.49 -11.67
C TRP A 47 9.52 -14.78 -10.61
N PHE A 48 8.34 -14.29 -10.97
CA PHE A 48 7.53 -13.38 -10.17
C PHE A 48 7.15 -13.99 -8.82
N SER A 49 6.53 -15.18 -8.82
CA SER A 49 6.05 -15.83 -7.60
C SER A 49 7.17 -16.07 -6.59
N ALA A 50 8.29 -16.64 -7.05
CA ALA A 50 9.45 -16.87 -6.18
C ALA A 50 10.04 -15.57 -5.62
N ALA A 51 9.95 -14.47 -6.37
CA ALA A 51 10.43 -13.16 -5.92
C ALA A 51 9.46 -12.47 -4.97
N LEU A 52 8.14 -12.64 -5.16
CA LEU A 52 7.10 -12.17 -4.26
C LEU A 52 7.18 -12.88 -2.91
N ASP A 53 7.42 -14.19 -2.89
CA ASP A 53 7.65 -14.96 -1.66
C ASP A 53 8.88 -14.48 -0.87
N ARG A 54 9.96 -14.14 -1.58
CA ARG A 54 11.15 -13.53 -0.96
C ARG A 54 10.83 -12.17 -0.37
N LEU A 55 10.02 -11.37 -1.05
CA LEU A 55 9.57 -10.07 -0.55
C LEU A 55 8.69 -10.24 0.70
N ALA A 56 7.75 -11.19 0.71
CA ALA A 56 6.91 -11.50 1.86
C ALA A 56 7.76 -11.80 3.11
N ARG A 57 8.77 -12.66 3.00
CA ARG A 57 9.69 -12.99 4.11
C ARG A 57 10.53 -11.80 4.59
N ARG A 58 10.74 -10.78 3.75
CA ARG A 58 11.50 -9.58 4.13
C ARG A 58 10.60 -8.54 4.79
N LEU A 59 9.37 -8.39 4.31
CA LEU A 59 8.39 -7.44 4.85
C LEU A 59 7.79 -7.86 6.20
N THR A 60 7.88 -9.14 6.57
CA THR A 60 7.54 -9.60 7.93
C THR A 60 8.53 -9.11 9.00
N ARG A 61 9.70 -8.59 8.61
CA ARG A 61 10.69 -8.05 9.55
C ARG A 61 10.38 -6.57 9.84
N PRO A 62 10.41 -6.13 11.11
CA PRO A 62 10.25 -4.72 11.44
C PRO A 62 11.27 -3.84 10.70
N MET A 63 10.83 -2.69 10.20
CA MET A 63 11.74 -1.65 9.71
C MET A 63 12.52 -1.06 10.88
N ALA A 64 13.75 -1.53 11.10
CA ALA A 64 14.63 -1.04 12.15
C ALA A 64 14.87 0.48 11.99
N GLY A 65 14.73 1.23 13.09
CA GLY A 65 14.98 2.68 13.12
C GLY A 65 13.92 3.56 12.43
N ALA A 66 12.87 2.98 11.84
CA ALA A 66 11.80 3.78 11.24
C ALA A 66 10.85 4.33 12.31
N SER A 67 10.41 5.58 12.16
CA SER A 67 9.41 6.16 13.06
C SER A 67 8.11 5.34 13.02
N PRO A 68 7.33 5.31 14.12
CA PRO A 68 6.07 4.57 14.17
C PRO A 68 5.10 4.91 13.04
N TRP A 69 4.94 6.18 12.68
CA TRP A 69 4.07 6.60 11.59
C TRP A 69 4.57 6.14 10.21
N LEU A 70 5.89 6.17 9.97
CA LEU A 70 6.45 5.73 8.69
C LEU A 70 6.23 4.22 8.48
N ARG A 71 6.28 3.42 9.56
CA ARG A 71 5.96 1.99 9.51
C ARG A 71 4.49 1.71 9.12
N ARG A 72 3.60 2.68 9.29
CA ARG A 72 2.17 2.58 8.90
C ARG A 72 1.88 3.24 7.56
N SER A 73 2.78 4.10 7.05
CA SER A 73 2.57 4.90 5.85
C SER A 73 2.26 4.09 4.59
N PHE A 74 1.62 4.75 3.62
CA PHE A 74 1.50 4.22 2.26
C PHE A 74 2.88 4.08 1.59
N CYS A 75 3.71 5.12 1.67
CA CYS A 75 4.96 5.14 0.89
C CYS A 75 6.01 4.11 1.31
N ASN A 76 6.09 3.74 2.59
CA ASN A 76 7.12 2.82 3.09
C ASN A 76 6.59 1.70 3.99
N GLY A 77 5.36 1.83 4.48
CA GLY A 77 4.86 1.04 5.59
C GLY A 77 3.71 0.10 5.23
N ALA A 78 2.98 -0.27 6.27
CA ALA A 78 1.92 -1.25 6.25
C ALA A 78 0.81 -0.90 5.25
N SER A 79 0.39 0.37 5.14
CA SER A 79 -0.65 0.75 4.18
C SER A 79 -0.29 0.43 2.73
N GLY A 80 0.95 0.66 2.32
CA GLY A 80 1.40 0.28 0.97
C GLY A 80 1.50 -1.25 0.81
N GLN A 81 1.86 -1.97 1.88
CA GLN A 81 1.87 -3.43 1.86
C GLN A 81 0.46 -4.01 1.70
N VAL A 82 -0.56 -3.40 2.31
CA VAL A 82 -1.95 -3.83 2.13
C VAL A 82 -2.32 -3.83 0.64
N LEU A 83 -2.03 -2.74 -0.08
CA LEU A 83 -2.32 -2.66 -1.52
C LEU A 83 -1.63 -3.76 -2.31
N LEU A 84 -0.32 -3.98 -2.08
CA LEU A 84 0.42 -5.07 -2.70
C LEU A 84 -0.26 -6.43 -2.45
N TRP A 85 -0.56 -6.73 -1.19
CA TRP A 85 -1.05 -8.05 -0.82
C TRP A 85 -2.51 -8.28 -1.21
N ALA A 86 -3.33 -7.23 -1.25
CA ALA A 86 -4.68 -7.28 -1.78
C ALA A 86 -4.66 -7.55 -3.30
N ALA A 87 -3.82 -6.83 -4.06
CA ALA A 87 -3.62 -7.09 -5.49
C ALA A 87 -3.12 -8.51 -5.75
N ALA A 88 -2.14 -8.98 -4.96
CA ALA A 88 -1.62 -10.34 -5.08
C ALA A 88 -2.68 -11.41 -4.73
N ALA A 89 -3.53 -11.16 -3.72
CA ALA A 89 -4.61 -12.07 -3.35
C ALA A 89 -5.65 -12.20 -4.48
N ARG A 90 -6.04 -11.08 -5.10
CA ARG A 90 -6.97 -11.10 -6.24
C ARG A 90 -6.37 -11.78 -7.48
N ALA A 91 -5.11 -11.49 -7.79
CA ALA A 91 -4.46 -12.02 -8.98
C ALA A 91 -4.20 -13.53 -8.91
N THR A 92 -3.83 -14.05 -7.73
CA THR A 92 -3.42 -15.46 -7.59
C THR A 92 -4.45 -16.34 -6.88
N GLY A 93 -5.48 -15.77 -6.26
CA GLY A 93 -6.43 -16.50 -5.41
C GLY A 93 -5.81 -17.17 -4.18
N ALA A 94 -4.55 -16.90 -3.85
CA ALA A 94 -3.82 -17.62 -2.82
C ALA A 94 -4.16 -17.08 -1.42
N PRO A 95 -4.68 -17.91 -0.49
CA PRO A 95 -5.08 -17.44 0.85
C PRO A 95 -3.93 -16.85 1.68
N ALA A 96 -2.69 -17.20 1.35
CA ALA A 96 -1.51 -16.63 1.99
C ALA A 96 -1.40 -15.10 1.77
N HIS A 97 -1.75 -14.59 0.60
CA HIS A 97 -1.68 -13.17 0.29
C HIS A 97 -2.76 -12.38 1.04
N ALA A 98 -3.99 -12.88 1.12
CA ALA A 98 -5.05 -12.25 1.91
C ALA A 98 -4.66 -12.14 3.40
N ARG A 99 -4.05 -13.19 3.96
CA ARG A 99 -3.53 -13.15 5.35
C ARG A 99 -2.42 -12.12 5.55
N LEU A 100 -1.56 -11.91 4.55
CA LEU A 100 -0.53 -10.86 4.60
C LEU A 100 -1.16 -9.46 4.53
N ALA A 101 -2.19 -9.28 3.69
CA ALA A 101 -2.96 -8.04 3.61
C ALA A 101 -3.62 -7.71 4.96
N ALA A 102 -4.35 -8.67 5.55
CA ALA A 102 -5.00 -8.50 6.84
C ALA A 102 -4.01 -8.16 7.97
N ARG A 103 -2.84 -8.82 8.03
CA ARG A 103 -1.79 -8.49 9.02
C ARG A 103 -1.24 -7.08 8.84
N ALA A 104 -1.00 -6.65 7.60
CA ALA A 104 -0.56 -5.28 7.33
C ALA A 104 -1.66 -4.27 7.67
N ALA A 105 -2.93 -4.61 7.41
CA ALA A 105 -4.07 -3.75 7.71
C ALA A 105 -4.25 -3.54 9.21
N GLN A 106 -4.07 -4.57 10.03
CA GLN A 106 -4.08 -4.43 11.50
C GLN A 106 -3.06 -3.39 11.99
N LEU A 107 -1.87 -3.34 11.38
CA LEU A 107 -0.85 -2.34 11.73
C LEU A 107 -1.21 -0.94 11.21
N ALA A 108 -1.81 -0.87 10.01
CA ALA A 108 -2.24 0.37 9.38
C ALA A 108 -3.47 1.00 10.06
N SER A 109 -4.40 0.19 10.60
CA SER A 109 -5.65 0.67 11.20
C SER A 109 -5.51 1.11 12.65
N ASP A 110 -4.34 0.94 13.28
CA ASP A 110 -4.05 1.34 14.66
C ASP A 110 -4.45 2.80 14.94
N ARG A 111 -5.46 3.02 15.78
CA ARG A 111 -6.06 4.34 16.04
C ARG A 111 -5.15 5.35 16.77
N THR A 112 -3.86 5.05 16.98
CA THR A 112 -2.91 6.05 17.47
C THR A 112 -2.90 7.30 16.60
N ARG A 113 -3.12 8.44 17.26
CA ARG A 113 -3.29 9.76 16.67
C ARG A 113 -1.98 10.44 16.23
N ALA A 114 -0.83 9.80 16.43
CA ALA A 114 0.47 10.40 16.14
C ALA A 114 0.89 10.23 14.67
N GLY A 115 1.39 11.32 14.07
CA GLY A 115 1.97 11.34 12.74
C GLY A 115 1.22 12.24 11.74
N PRO A 116 1.64 12.23 10.47
CA PRO A 116 1.02 13.01 9.41
C PRO A 116 -0.44 12.61 9.17
N THR A 117 -1.20 13.48 8.53
CA THR A 117 -2.62 13.25 8.18
C THR A 117 -2.82 13.01 6.69
N ASP A 118 -1.83 13.32 5.86
CA ASP A 118 -1.89 13.18 4.40
C ASP A 118 -1.98 11.72 3.88
N VAL A 119 -2.17 11.57 2.57
CA VAL A 119 -2.27 10.26 1.90
C VAL A 119 -0.93 9.51 1.85
N CYS A 120 0.18 10.21 1.64
CA CYS A 120 1.50 9.58 1.44
C CYS A 120 2.02 8.87 2.69
N CYS A 121 1.94 9.56 3.82
CA CYS A 121 2.60 9.20 5.07
C CYS A 121 1.63 9.04 6.25
N GLY A 122 0.41 9.54 6.09
CA GLY A 122 -0.50 9.80 7.19
C GLY A 122 -1.77 8.97 7.23
N LEU A 123 -2.74 9.50 7.96
CA LEU A 123 -4.06 8.89 8.17
C LEU A 123 -4.81 8.64 6.87
N GLY A 124 -4.69 9.51 5.87
CA GLY A 124 -5.35 9.32 4.57
C GLY A 124 -4.92 8.02 3.86
N GLY A 125 -3.62 7.72 3.83
CA GLY A 125 -3.12 6.48 3.23
C GLY A 125 -3.53 5.23 4.01
N ARG A 126 -3.73 5.39 5.31
CA ARG A 126 -4.20 4.34 6.21
C ARG A 126 -5.68 4.04 6.02
N ALA A 127 -6.50 5.08 5.79
CA ALA A 127 -7.90 4.91 5.40
C ALA A 127 -8.02 4.16 4.07
N TYR A 128 -7.19 4.49 3.07
CA TYR A 128 -7.15 3.75 1.81
C TYR A 128 -6.78 2.27 1.97
N ALA A 129 -5.87 1.95 2.89
CA ALA A 129 -5.56 0.56 3.19
C ALA A 129 -6.78 -0.17 3.75
N CYS A 130 -7.58 0.47 4.61
CA CYS A 130 -8.84 -0.09 5.07
C CYS A 130 -9.85 -0.26 3.92
N LEU A 131 -9.96 0.69 2.99
CA LEU A 131 -10.82 0.52 1.80
C LEU A 131 -10.39 -0.63 0.90
N ALA A 132 -9.08 -0.85 0.72
CA ALA A 132 -8.57 -2.00 -0.02
C ALA A 132 -8.94 -3.33 0.68
N MET A 133 -8.92 -3.36 2.01
CA MET A 133 -9.39 -4.52 2.76
C MET A 133 -10.89 -4.72 2.71
N GLU A 134 -11.70 -3.66 2.71
CA GLU A 134 -13.16 -3.79 2.55
C GLU A 134 -13.51 -4.41 1.19
N GLN A 135 -12.75 -4.09 0.14
CA GLN A 135 -12.93 -4.73 -1.17
C GLN A 135 -12.48 -6.20 -1.19
N LEU A 136 -11.45 -6.53 -0.42
CA LEU A 136 -10.91 -7.89 -0.36
C LEU A 136 -11.74 -8.82 0.54
N GLU A 137 -12.18 -8.32 1.69
CA GLU A 137 -12.92 -9.02 2.73
C GLU A 137 -14.05 -8.12 3.29
N PRO A 138 -15.17 -7.97 2.55
CA PRO A 138 -16.27 -7.11 2.96
C PRO A 138 -16.89 -7.50 4.31
N GLY A 139 -17.43 -6.51 5.03
CA GLY A 139 -18.20 -6.74 6.25
C GLY A 139 -17.36 -7.02 7.51
N GLN A 140 -16.02 -6.90 7.42
CA GLN A 140 -15.11 -7.07 8.57
C GLN A 140 -14.89 -5.77 9.37
N GLY A 141 -15.67 -4.72 9.10
CA GLY A 141 -15.57 -3.42 9.76
C GLY A 141 -14.49 -2.50 9.17
N TRP A 142 -13.87 -2.86 8.04
CA TRP A 142 -12.84 -2.04 7.41
C TRP A 142 -13.38 -0.71 6.89
N ASN A 143 -14.61 -0.70 6.36
CA ASN A 143 -15.28 0.55 5.97
C ASN A 143 -15.38 1.54 7.15
N GLY A 144 -15.82 1.07 8.32
CA GLY A 144 -15.92 1.92 9.52
C GLY A 144 -14.55 2.47 9.96
N ALA A 145 -13.51 1.63 9.91
CA ALA A 145 -12.14 2.07 10.19
C ALA A 145 -11.63 3.10 9.16
N ALA A 146 -11.98 2.94 7.88
CA ALA A 146 -11.62 3.88 6.83
C ALA A 146 -12.26 5.26 7.06
N VAL A 147 -13.56 5.28 7.36
CA VAL A 147 -14.31 6.53 7.68
C VAL A 147 -13.67 7.23 8.87
N GLU A 148 -13.42 6.51 9.96
CA GLU A 148 -12.84 7.09 11.18
C GLU A 148 -11.45 7.72 10.94
N LEU A 149 -10.58 7.02 10.20
CA LEU A 149 -9.25 7.54 9.84
C LEU A 149 -9.32 8.73 8.90
N ALA A 150 -10.26 8.72 7.94
CA ALA A 150 -10.45 9.82 6.99
C ALA A 150 -10.97 11.08 7.69
N THR A 151 -11.96 10.94 8.58
CA THR A 151 -12.47 12.05 9.39
C THR A 151 -11.34 12.67 10.21
N GLN A 152 -10.55 11.85 10.90
CA GLN A 152 -9.39 12.34 11.66
C GLN A 152 -8.33 13.00 10.78
N ALA A 153 -8.11 12.50 9.56
CA ALA A 153 -7.18 13.10 8.60
C ALA A 153 -7.61 14.51 8.22
N ILE A 154 -8.90 14.71 7.94
CA ILE A 154 -9.50 15.98 7.52
C ILE A 154 -9.51 16.98 8.68
N GLU A 155 -10.01 16.59 9.86
CA GLU A 155 -10.14 17.47 11.03
C GLU A 155 -8.80 18.01 11.53
N ARG A 156 -7.72 17.25 11.31
CA ARG A 156 -6.38 17.54 11.83
C ARG A 156 -5.39 17.87 10.72
N PHE A 157 -5.88 18.17 9.52
CA PHE A 157 -5.00 18.34 8.39
C PHE A 157 -4.08 19.54 8.58
N GLU A 158 -2.77 19.27 8.60
CA GLU A 158 -1.73 20.29 8.64
C GLU A 158 -0.58 19.82 7.76
N SER A 159 -0.26 20.62 6.75
CA SER A 159 0.81 20.31 5.80
C SER A 159 1.33 21.57 5.13
N PRO A 160 2.65 21.69 4.93
CA PRO A 160 3.22 22.76 4.12
C PRO A 160 2.91 22.58 2.61
N TRP A 161 2.39 21.43 2.18
CA TRP A 161 2.07 21.11 0.78
C TRP A 161 0.56 21.04 0.54
N GLN A 162 -0.18 22.09 0.90
CA GLN A 162 -1.64 22.10 0.89
C GLN A 162 -2.29 21.70 -0.44
N HIS A 163 -1.61 21.93 -1.57
CA HIS A 163 -2.12 21.63 -2.91
C HIS A 163 -1.52 20.38 -3.56
N GLY A 164 -0.63 19.65 -2.87
CA GLY A 164 -0.05 18.42 -3.40
C GLY A 164 -1.04 17.26 -3.39
N LEU A 165 -1.12 16.46 -4.45
CA LEU A 165 -2.08 15.35 -4.51
C LEU A 165 -1.91 14.35 -3.34
N LEU A 166 -0.69 13.94 -3.02
CA LEU A 166 -0.45 12.94 -1.97
C LEU A 166 -0.16 13.55 -0.59
N ARG A 167 0.08 14.86 -0.51
CA ARG A 167 0.52 15.56 0.72
C ARG A 167 -0.38 16.73 1.14
N GLY A 168 -1.42 16.98 0.35
CA GLY A 168 -2.31 18.13 0.39
C GLY A 168 -3.77 17.74 0.54
N TRP A 169 -4.62 18.76 0.55
CA TRP A 169 -6.08 18.62 0.52
C TRP A 169 -6.60 17.77 -0.64
N PRO A 170 -6.07 17.85 -1.88
CA PRO A 170 -6.65 17.10 -3.00
C PRO A 170 -6.72 15.59 -2.76
N GLY A 171 -5.71 15.00 -2.13
CA GLY A 171 -5.74 13.57 -1.80
C GLY A 171 -6.78 13.20 -0.75
N LEU A 172 -7.03 14.08 0.23
CA LEU A 172 -8.08 13.87 1.21
C LEU A 172 -9.48 14.08 0.61
N VAL A 173 -9.61 14.98 -0.37
CA VAL A 173 -10.85 15.14 -1.13
C VAL A 173 -11.15 13.89 -1.96
N CYS A 174 -10.15 13.32 -2.66
CA CYS A 174 -10.31 12.04 -3.34
C CYS A 174 -10.79 10.95 -2.37
N LEU A 175 -10.16 10.84 -1.21
CA LEU A 175 -10.55 9.87 -0.18
C LEU A 175 -12.00 10.06 0.28
N ALA A 176 -12.42 11.31 0.53
CA ALA A 176 -13.79 11.60 0.92
C ALA A 176 -14.80 11.24 -0.20
N LEU A 177 -14.44 11.47 -1.46
CA LEU A 177 -15.27 11.08 -2.61
C LEU A 177 -15.37 9.55 -2.74
N ASP A 178 -14.25 8.84 -2.60
CA ASP A 178 -14.22 7.37 -2.64
C ASP A 178 -15.05 6.76 -1.51
N LEU A 179 -15.08 7.39 -0.33
CA LEU A 179 -15.91 6.93 0.80
C LEU A 179 -17.41 7.16 0.61
N THR A 180 -17.81 8.13 -0.22
CA THR A 180 -19.21 8.57 -0.33
C THR A 180 -19.87 8.17 -1.63
N ARG A 181 -19.11 7.70 -2.63
CA ARG A 181 -19.63 7.37 -3.96
C ARG A 181 -19.35 5.92 -4.31
N PRO A 182 -20.30 5.22 -4.96
CA PRO A 182 -20.00 3.95 -5.59
C PRO A 182 -19.03 4.20 -6.76
N GLY A 183 -17.97 3.41 -6.85
CA GLY A 183 -16.96 3.55 -7.89
C GLY A 183 -15.71 2.73 -7.62
N PRO A 184 -14.74 2.76 -8.53
CA PRO A 184 -13.42 2.20 -8.29
C PRO A 184 -12.78 2.94 -7.11
N LEU A 185 -12.44 2.20 -6.06
CA LEU A 185 -11.76 2.73 -4.89
C LEU A 185 -10.25 2.61 -5.12
N GLY A 186 -9.48 3.62 -4.74
CA GLY A 186 -8.03 3.55 -4.85
C GLY A 186 -7.31 4.79 -4.38
N VAL A 187 -6.07 4.62 -3.92
CA VAL A 187 -5.19 5.77 -3.68
C VAL A 187 -5.05 6.54 -5.01
N PRO A 188 -5.07 7.88 -5.04
CA PRO A 188 -4.91 8.60 -6.29
C PRO A 188 -3.64 8.18 -7.05
N LEU A 189 -3.78 7.85 -8.34
CA LEU A 189 -2.74 7.30 -9.23
C LEU A 189 -2.33 5.84 -8.96
N VAL A 190 -3.02 5.12 -8.06
CA VAL A 190 -2.75 3.72 -7.70
C VAL A 190 -4.06 2.96 -7.50
N HIS A 191 -4.32 1.95 -8.31
CA HIS A 191 -5.50 1.10 -8.14
C HIS A 191 -5.40 0.30 -6.83
N ALA A 192 -6.52 0.11 -6.12
CA ALA A 192 -6.57 -0.69 -4.89
C ALA A 192 -7.02 -2.13 -5.12
#